data_AF-A0A7R9PV29-F1
#
_entry.id   AF-A0A7R9PV29-F1
#
_cell.length_a   1.000
_cell.length_b   1.000
_cell.length_c   1.000
_cell.angle_alpha   90.00
_cell.angle_beta   90.00
_cell.angle_gamma   90.00
#
_symmetry.space_group_name_H-M   'P 1'
#
loop_
_entity.id
_entity.type
_entity.pdbx_description
1 polymer ?
#
loop_
_entity_poly.entity_id
_entity_poly.type
_entity_poly.pdbx_seq_one_letter_code
_entity_poly.pdbx_strand_id
1 'polypeptide(L)'
;MVGNIVGPTPPDIKEKCLHLCRDYLGGVWLNITVADIIVKRITGGLVNQLYYCGINEDKQTSDEKVPQEVSIRLYQNKLLINFNNKGYERLTDVIIAQLLSEKQLGPKIYGLFESGQIMKYYKHKRFRNEEQNNPKLVAELASKLARIHATDVPIRRTVCPVFNNYDMLYSDAMRLFDINLLVNECNCETLRDHNLSDELLWLRKTVDAVDSPIAFTHLDFRGGYDFGSAFADWGRLWDIEDTRIQFPTDNEIKPFVESYMKESVKIFGKEFTRDERNSLKNLIKEVKVFSLCGLMFYTLFTLKMNQSFNPDIPFDKKAVMQRTEYFYKNYYNLKERIIKENLLNKP
;
A
#
# COMPACT_ATOMS: atom_id res chain seq x y z
N MET A 1 16.68 7.75 4.54
CA MET A 1 16.73 6.51 5.35
C MET A 1 15.89 5.33 4.84
N VAL A 2 15.05 5.44 3.79
CA VAL A 2 14.22 4.31 3.30
C VAL A 2 14.97 3.33 2.35
N GLY A 3 16.27 3.55 2.13
CA GLY A 3 17.06 2.78 1.15
C GLY A 3 17.43 1.34 1.55
N ASN A 4 17.40 0.99 2.84
CA ASN A 4 18.13 -0.19 3.34
C ASN A 4 17.27 -1.29 4.01
N ILE A 5 15.93 -1.16 4.02
CA ILE A 5 15.05 -2.16 4.66
C ILE A 5 15.08 -3.50 3.89
N VAL A 6 15.19 -3.42 2.56
CA VAL A 6 15.08 -4.57 1.65
C VAL A 6 16.45 -5.23 1.38
N GLY A 7 17.49 -4.81 2.11
CA GLY A 7 18.86 -5.30 1.94
C GLY A 7 19.54 -4.87 0.62
N PRO A 8 20.85 -5.16 0.47
CA PRO A 8 21.59 -4.90 -0.75
C PRO A 8 21.15 -5.82 -1.89
N THR A 9 21.47 -5.43 -3.12
CA THR A 9 21.32 -6.30 -4.28
C THR A 9 22.32 -7.46 -4.19
N PRO A 10 21.89 -8.72 -4.32
CA PRO A 10 22.80 -9.86 -4.37
C PRO A 10 23.80 -9.76 -5.53
N PRO A 11 25.06 -10.19 -5.37
CA PRO A 11 26.09 -10.08 -6.41
C PRO A 11 25.75 -10.90 -7.67
N ASP A 12 25.03 -12.01 -7.51
CA ASP A 12 24.60 -12.96 -8.55
C ASP A 12 23.23 -12.61 -9.17
N ILE A 13 22.70 -11.41 -8.91
CA ILE A 13 21.34 -11.07 -9.35
C ILE A 13 21.18 -11.13 -10.87
N LYS A 14 22.25 -10.83 -11.60
CA LYS A 14 22.24 -10.75 -13.07
C LYS A 14 22.06 -12.15 -13.67
N GLU A 15 22.85 -13.09 -13.16
CA GLU A 15 22.78 -14.52 -13.45
C GLU A 15 21.41 -15.08 -13.10
N LYS A 16 20.90 -14.75 -11.91
CA LYS A 16 19.59 -15.19 -11.43
C LYS A 16 18.45 -14.67 -12.31
N CYS A 17 18.46 -13.38 -12.66
CA CYS A 17 17.47 -12.79 -13.56
C CYS A 17 17.51 -13.46 -14.95
N LEU A 18 18.69 -13.69 -15.51
CA LEU A 18 18.84 -14.40 -16.79
C LEU A 18 18.27 -15.81 -16.73
N HIS A 19 18.59 -16.57 -15.67
CA HIS A 19 18.09 -17.94 -15.50
C HIS A 19 16.56 -17.97 -15.41
N LEU A 20 15.96 -17.08 -14.62
CA LEU A 20 14.50 -16.95 -14.56
C LEU A 20 13.89 -16.59 -15.92
N CYS A 21 14.49 -15.66 -16.66
CA CYS A 21 13.99 -15.33 -17.99
C CYS A 21 14.09 -16.53 -18.97
N ARG A 22 15.15 -17.32 -18.89
CA ARG A 22 15.31 -18.55 -19.69
C ARG A 22 14.23 -19.58 -19.40
N ASP A 23 14.00 -19.85 -18.12
CA ASP A 23 13.09 -20.90 -17.67
C ASP A 23 11.62 -20.57 -17.99
N TYR A 24 11.23 -19.29 -17.90
CA TYR A 24 9.82 -18.88 -17.99
C TYR A 24 9.44 -18.16 -19.30
N LEU A 25 10.37 -17.47 -19.96
CA LEU A 25 10.06 -16.70 -21.19
C LEU A 25 10.50 -17.41 -22.46
N GLY A 26 11.58 -18.21 -22.39
CA GLY A 26 12.14 -18.91 -23.55
C GLY A 26 12.62 -17.95 -24.66
N GLY A 27 12.55 -18.38 -25.92
CA GLY A 27 12.90 -17.56 -27.08
C GLY A 27 14.34 -17.03 -27.05
N VAL A 28 14.51 -15.74 -27.35
CA VAL A 28 15.83 -15.07 -27.35
C VAL A 28 16.58 -15.24 -26.03
N TRP A 29 15.89 -15.34 -24.89
CA TRP A 29 16.51 -15.47 -23.57
C TRP A 29 17.36 -16.74 -23.44
N LEU A 30 17.05 -17.81 -24.19
CA LEU A 30 17.80 -19.07 -24.19
C LEU A 30 19.22 -18.93 -24.75
N ASN A 31 19.42 -17.99 -25.68
CA ASN A 31 20.66 -17.90 -26.48
C ASN A 31 21.58 -16.73 -26.07
N ILE A 32 21.13 -15.84 -25.19
CA ILE A 32 21.90 -14.68 -24.73
C ILE A 32 22.65 -14.97 -23.44
N THR A 33 23.68 -14.20 -23.15
CA THR A 33 24.52 -14.32 -21.95
C THR A 33 24.28 -13.17 -20.96
N VAL A 34 24.95 -13.22 -19.80
CA VAL A 34 24.86 -12.16 -18.77
C VAL A 34 25.39 -10.81 -19.27
N ALA A 35 26.29 -10.82 -20.27
CA ALA A 35 26.83 -9.62 -20.90
C ALA A 35 25.79 -8.92 -21.80
N ASP A 36 24.82 -9.69 -22.31
CA ASP A 36 23.81 -9.25 -23.28
C ASP A 36 22.56 -8.65 -22.61
N ILE A 37 22.54 -8.57 -21.27
CA ILE A 37 21.40 -8.06 -20.51
C ILE A 37 21.80 -6.91 -19.57
N ILE A 38 20.81 -6.06 -19.30
CA ILE A 38 20.85 -5.00 -18.29
C ILE A 38 19.90 -5.37 -17.17
N VAL A 39 20.41 -5.37 -15.94
CA VAL A 39 19.60 -5.52 -14.74
C VAL A 39 19.76 -4.27 -13.88
N LYS A 40 18.63 -3.70 -13.45
CA LYS A 40 18.60 -2.49 -12.61
C LYS A 40 17.64 -2.70 -11.46
N ARG A 41 18.05 -2.36 -10.24
CA ARG A 41 17.14 -2.39 -9.08
C ARG A 41 16.07 -1.31 -9.24
N ILE A 42 14.81 -1.71 -9.13
CA ILE A 42 13.66 -0.79 -9.05
C ILE A 42 13.43 -0.50 -7.58
N THR A 43 13.60 0.76 -7.18
CA THR A 43 13.44 1.21 -5.80
C THR A 43 11.99 1.56 -5.49
N GLY A 44 11.62 1.61 -4.20
CA GLY A 44 10.34 2.16 -3.73
C GLY A 44 9.46 1.21 -2.91
N GLY A 45 9.77 -0.08 -2.88
CA GLY A 45 9.10 -1.05 -2.00
C GLY A 45 9.81 -1.20 -0.65
N LEU A 46 9.05 -1.52 0.40
CA LEU A 46 9.57 -1.75 1.76
C LEU A 46 9.94 -3.22 2.03
N VAL A 47 9.43 -4.15 1.23
CA VAL A 47 9.49 -5.60 1.53
C VAL A 47 10.15 -6.37 0.40
N ASN A 48 9.60 -6.32 -0.81
CA ASN A 48 10.07 -7.14 -1.92
C ASN A 48 11.20 -6.45 -2.70
N GLN A 49 12.14 -7.25 -3.22
CA GLN A 49 13.12 -6.76 -4.18
C GLN A 49 12.50 -6.79 -5.58
N LEU A 50 12.61 -5.68 -6.31
CA LEU A 50 12.09 -5.55 -7.66
C LEU A 50 13.25 -5.18 -8.59
N TYR A 51 13.37 -5.87 -9.71
CA TYR A 51 14.42 -5.66 -10.70
C TYR A 51 13.82 -5.45 -12.09
N TYR A 52 14.33 -4.47 -12.82
CA TYR A 52 14.22 -4.41 -14.27
C TYR A 52 15.25 -5.38 -14.86
N CYS A 53 14.85 -6.17 -15.85
CA CYS A 53 15.74 -7.02 -16.64
C CYS A 53 15.37 -6.85 -18.12
N GLY A 54 16.30 -6.40 -18.95
CA GLY A 54 16.08 -6.20 -20.38
C GLY A 54 17.30 -6.58 -21.21
N ILE A 55 17.05 -6.97 -22.46
CA ILE A 55 18.07 -7.35 -23.44
C ILE A 55 18.68 -6.09 -24.06
N ASN A 56 20.00 -6.08 -24.25
CA ASN A 56 20.70 -4.98 -24.93
C ASN A 56 20.17 -4.79 -26.36
N GLU A 57 20.09 -3.53 -26.81
CA GLU A 57 19.49 -3.16 -28.10
C GLU A 57 20.06 -3.93 -29.30
N ASP A 58 21.36 -4.26 -29.29
CA ASP A 58 22.05 -5.00 -30.34
C ASP A 58 21.73 -6.50 -30.40
N LYS A 59 21.09 -7.04 -29.34
CA LYS A 59 20.69 -8.45 -29.21
C LYS A 59 19.17 -8.64 -29.23
N GLN A 60 18.42 -7.55 -29.38
CA GLN A 60 16.97 -7.57 -29.49
C GLN A 60 16.53 -8.24 -30.80
N THR A 61 15.35 -8.86 -30.77
CA THR A 61 14.77 -9.57 -31.92
C THR A 61 13.47 -8.91 -32.36
N SER A 62 12.87 -9.33 -33.47
CA SER A 62 11.54 -8.87 -33.88
C SER A 62 10.40 -9.78 -33.39
N ASP A 63 10.67 -10.78 -32.55
CA ASP A 63 9.63 -11.66 -32.01
C ASP A 63 8.79 -10.92 -30.96
N GLU A 64 7.57 -10.57 -31.33
CA GLU A 64 6.60 -9.88 -30.46
C GLU A 64 6.00 -10.79 -29.39
N LYS A 65 6.12 -12.13 -29.52
CA LYS A 65 5.52 -13.08 -28.57
C LYS A 65 6.31 -13.18 -27.27
N VAL A 66 7.62 -12.95 -27.33
CA VAL A 66 8.52 -13.06 -26.17
C VAL A 66 8.94 -11.66 -25.73
N PRO A 67 8.63 -11.24 -24.48
CA PRO A 67 9.00 -9.92 -24.00
C PRO A 67 10.52 -9.80 -23.88
N GLN A 68 11.08 -8.69 -24.36
CA GLN A 68 12.54 -8.43 -24.31
C GLN A 68 12.96 -7.54 -23.15
N GLU A 69 11.98 -7.00 -22.42
CA GLU A 69 12.15 -6.34 -21.13
C GLU A 69 11.04 -6.78 -20.16
N VAL A 70 11.43 -7.05 -18.93
CA VAL A 70 10.55 -7.52 -17.87
C VAL A 70 10.92 -6.90 -16.52
N SER A 71 10.00 -7.00 -15.57
CA SER A 71 10.25 -6.73 -14.17
C SER A 71 10.13 -8.02 -13.36
N ILE A 72 11.11 -8.30 -12.52
CA ILE A 72 11.19 -9.50 -11.70
C ILE A 72 11.03 -9.08 -10.24
N ARG A 73 9.95 -9.56 -9.61
CA ARG A 73 9.69 -9.36 -8.17
C ARG A 73 10.15 -10.60 -7.42
N LEU A 74 11.11 -10.44 -6.52
CA LEU A 74 11.56 -11.48 -5.60
C LEU A 74 10.93 -11.26 -4.23
N TYR A 75 10.23 -12.28 -3.74
CA TYR A 75 9.51 -12.22 -2.47
C TYR A 75 10.47 -12.31 -1.29
N GLN A 76 10.33 -11.37 -0.35
CA GLN A 76 11.02 -11.41 0.94
C GLN A 76 10.05 -11.89 2.04
N ASN A 77 10.53 -11.94 3.28
CA ASN A 77 9.69 -12.22 4.43
C ASN A 77 8.61 -11.13 4.55
N LYS A 78 7.35 -11.55 4.76
CA LYS A 78 6.25 -10.60 4.97
C LYS A 78 6.44 -9.86 6.29
N LEU A 79 6.21 -8.55 6.29
CA LEU A 79 6.35 -7.71 7.50
C LEU A 79 5.14 -7.82 8.45
N LEU A 80 3.98 -8.18 7.89
CA LEU A 80 2.74 -8.42 8.61
C LEU A 80 2.26 -9.82 8.22
N ILE A 81 1.93 -10.62 9.21
CA ILE A 81 1.38 -11.96 9.02
C ILE A 81 -0.14 -11.79 8.90
N ASN A 82 -0.77 -12.37 7.87
CA ASN A 82 -2.21 -12.54 7.91
C ASN A 82 -2.47 -13.63 8.96
N PHE A 83 -2.83 -13.21 10.17
CA PHE A 83 -2.99 -14.01 11.40
C PHE A 83 -3.84 -15.30 11.28
N ASN A 84 -4.42 -15.56 10.12
CA ASN A 84 -5.29 -16.69 9.83
C ASN A 84 -4.75 -17.70 8.81
N ASN A 85 -3.48 -17.71 8.38
CA ASN A 85 -3.06 -18.80 7.47
C ASN A 85 -1.71 -19.48 7.72
N LYS A 86 -1.82 -20.79 7.93
CA LYS A 86 -0.78 -21.83 7.95
C LYS A 86 -0.10 -21.97 6.58
N GLY A 87 0.66 -20.95 6.13
CA GLY A 87 1.53 -21.05 4.95
C GLY A 87 0.89 -20.83 3.57
N TYR A 88 -0.44 -20.63 3.46
CA TYR A 88 -1.14 -20.43 2.17
C TYR A 88 -1.19 -18.97 1.66
N GLU A 89 -0.57 -18.03 2.37
CA GLU A 89 -0.71 -16.61 2.03
C GLU A 89 -0.07 -16.28 0.67
N ARG A 90 1.13 -16.78 0.40
CA ARG A 90 1.79 -16.52 -0.90
C ARG A 90 1.01 -17.10 -2.07
N LEU A 91 0.34 -18.25 -1.86
CA LEU A 91 -0.54 -18.82 -2.88
C LEU A 91 -1.72 -17.88 -3.17
N THR A 92 -2.32 -17.31 -2.12
CA THR A 92 -3.41 -16.34 -2.26
C THR A 92 -2.96 -15.08 -3.01
N ASP A 93 -1.79 -14.52 -2.64
CA ASP A 93 -1.21 -13.35 -3.31
C ASP A 93 -0.97 -13.61 -4.81
N VAL A 94 -0.48 -14.80 -5.16
CA VAL A 94 -0.23 -15.21 -6.54
C VAL A 94 -1.54 -15.34 -7.34
N ILE A 95 -2.57 -15.96 -6.75
CA ILE A 95 -3.90 -16.09 -7.39
C ILE A 95 -4.49 -14.69 -7.65
N ILE A 96 -4.44 -13.80 -6.66
CA ILE A 96 -4.92 -12.42 -6.80
C ILE A 96 -4.13 -11.68 -7.89
N ALA A 97 -2.79 -11.77 -7.85
CA ALA A 97 -1.94 -11.09 -8.83
C ALA A 97 -2.24 -11.56 -10.26
N GLN A 98 -2.40 -12.87 -10.48
CA GLN A 98 -2.76 -13.42 -11.79
C GLN A 98 -4.15 -12.95 -12.23
N LEU A 99 -5.14 -12.95 -11.34
CA LEU A 99 -6.48 -12.52 -11.66
C LEU A 99 -6.54 -11.03 -12.04
N LEU A 100 -5.83 -10.18 -11.30
CA LEU A 100 -5.71 -8.75 -11.63
C LEU A 100 -4.95 -8.53 -12.95
N SER A 101 -3.98 -9.40 -13.25
CA SER A 101 -3.26 -9.42 -14.52
C SER A 101 -4.20 -9.65 -15.70
N GLU A 102 -5.02 -10.71 -15.64
CA GLU A 102 -5.99 -11.07 -16.69
C GLU A 102 -7.06 -10.00 -16.88
N LYS A 103 -7.45 -9.32 -15.79
CA LYS A 103 -8.40 -8.19 -15.83
C LYS A 103 -7.77 -6.86 -16.25
N GLN A 104 -6.47 -6.83 -16.56
CA GLN A 104 -5.72 -5.60 -16.90
C GLN A 104 -5.76 -4.53 -15.79
N LEU A 105 -5.93 -4.97 -14.54
CA LEU A 105 -5.90 -4.14 -13.34
C LEU A 105 -4.53 -4.21 -12.63
N GLY A 106 -3.66 -5.12 -13.06
CA GLY A 106 -2.27 -5.21 -12.65
C GLY A 106 -1.34 -5.42 -13.84
N PRO A 107 -0.02 -5.48 -13.61
CA PRO A 107 0.95 -5.83 -14.65
C PRO A 107 0.67 -7.21 -15.24
N LYS A 108 0.89 -7.37 -16.56
CA LYS A 108 0.84 -8.69 -17.19
C LYS A 108 1.86 -9.62 -16.52
N ILE A 109 1.45 -10.82 -16.09
CA ILE A 109 2.35 -11.83 -15.53
C ILE A 109 2.83 -12.73 -16.65
N TYR A 110 4.14 -12.93 -16.72
CA TYR A 110 4.80 -13.82 -17.68
C TYR A 110 5.29 -15.12 -17.05
N GLY A 111 5.54 -15.14 -15.74
CA GLY A 111 6.01 -16.33 -15.04
C GLY A 111 5.80 -16.24 -13.53
N LEU A 112 5.50 -17.37 -12.91
CA LEU A 112 5.27 -17.52 -11.47
C LEU A 112 6.18 -18.60 -10.91
N PHE A 113 6.87 -18.31 -9.81
CA PHE A 113 7.80 -19.24 -9.18
C PHE A 113 7.77 -19.09 -7.65
N GLU A 114 8.29 -20.08 -6.93
CA GLU A 114 8.18 -20.16 -5.46
C GLU A 114 8.70 -18.88 -4.76
N SER A 115 9.79 -18.32 -5.27
CA SER A 115 10.44 -17.15 -4.71
C SER A 115 10.04 -15.81 -5.35
N GLY A 116 9.07 -15.77 -6.27
CA GLY A 116 8.74 -14.53 -6.97
C GLY A 116 7.86 -14.66 -8.21
N GLN A 117 7.89 -13.61 -9.03
CA GLN A 117 7.16 -13.55 -10.30
C GLN A 117 7.85 -12.65 -11.33
N ILE A 118 7.68 -12.99 -12.61
CA ILE A 118 8.07 -12.18 -13.77
C ILE A 118 6.83 -11.46 -14.29
N MET A 119 6.91 -10.15 -14.41
CA MET A 119 5.82 -9.28 -14.83
C MET A 119 6.28 -8.35 -15.95
N LYS A 120 5.33 -7.84 -16.72
CA LYS A 120 5.56 -6.77 -17.67
C LYS A 120 6.13 -5.55 -16.98
N TYR A 121 7.28 -5.09 -17.50
CA TYR A 121 7.82 -3.80 -17.12
C TYR A 121 7.02 -2.69 -17.80
N TYR A 122 6.74 -1.64 -17.03
CA TYR A 122 6.19 -0.40 -17.55
C TYR A 122 7.19 0.70 -17.26
N LYS A 123 7.64 1.41 -18.29
CA LYS A 123 8.34 2.66 -18.10
C LYS A 123 7.33 3.69 -17.58
N HIS A 124 7.44 4.02 -16.30
CA HIS A 124 6.51 4.91 -15.62
C HIS A 124 7.25 5.88 -14.70
N LYS A 125 6.57 6.97 -14.36
CA LYS A 125 6.89 7.78 -13.19
C LYS A 125 5.97 7.35 -12.06
N ARG A 126 6.47 7.36 -10.82
CA ARG A 126 5.60 7.13 -9.65
C ARG A 126 4.54 8.22 -9.61
N PHE A 127 3.35 7.87 -9.15
CA PHE A 127 2.27 8.83 -8.93
C PHE A 127 2.59 9.65 -7.67
N ARG A 128 3.05 10.90 -7.83
CA ARG A 128 3.47 11.79 -6.75
C ARG A 128 2.53 13.00 -6.66
N ASN A 129 2.89 13.96 -5.83
CA ASN A 129 2.10 15.17 -5.55
C ASN A 129 1.76 15.95 -6.82
N GLU A 130 2.71 16.03 -7.77
CA GLU A 130 2.48 16.68 -9.07
C GLU A 130 1.36 15.98 -9.86
N GLU A 131 1.36 14.65 -9.91
CA GLU A 131 0.31 13.89 -10.58
C GLU A 131 -1.02 13.88 -9.79
N GLN A 132 -0.97 13.93 -8.46
CA GLN A 132 -2.15 14.08 -7.59
C GLN A 132 -2.85 15.42 -7.79
N ASN A 133 -2.13 16.46 -8.21
CA ASN A 133 -2.72 17.75 -8.58
C ASN A 133 -3.36 17.74 -9.98
N ASN A 134 -3.28 16.64 -10.73
CA ASN A 134 -3.90 16.51 -12.05
C ASN A 134 -5.27 15.81 -11.95
N PRO A 135 -6.40 16.52 -12.14
CA PRO A 135 -7.74 15.95 -11.97
C PRO A 135 -8.01 14.75 -12.86
N LYS A 136 -7.42 14.70 -14.06
CA LYS A 136 -7.60 13.57 -14.99
C LYS A 136 -6.95 12.30 -14.46
N LEU A 137 -5.76 12.42 -13.87
CA LEU A 137 -5.05 11.26 -13.32
C LEU A 137 -5.70 10.77 -12.02
N VAL A 138 -6.18 11.69 -11.18
CA VAL A 138 -6.98 11.40 -9.98
C VAL A 138 -8.27 10.66 -10.34
N ALA A 139 -8.99 11.12 -11.37
CA ALA A 139 -10.20 10.45 -11.86
C ALA A 139 -9.93 9.04 -12.40
N GLU A 140 -8.80 8.85 -13.10
CA GLU A 140 -8.37 7.55 -13.59
C GLU A 140 -8.01 6.60 -12.44
N LEU A 141 -7.31 7.10 -11.40
CA LEU A 141 -7.01 6.33 -10.19
C LEU A 141 -8.29 5.88 -9.48
N ALA A 142 -9.24 6.80 -9.29
CA ALA A 142 -10.55 6.49 -8.70
C ALA A 142 -11.33 5.44 -9.50
N SER A 143 -11.28 5.53 -10.84
CA SER A 143 -11.94 4.56 -11.73
C SER A 143 -11.29 3.17 -11.62
N LYS A 144 -9.96 3.11 -11.56
CA LYS A 144 -9.25 1.84 -11.35
C LYS A 144 -9.58 1.22 -9.98
N LEU A 145 -9.69 2.04 -8.94
CA LEU A 145 -10.08 1.58 -7.62
C LEU A 145 -11.49 0.99 -7.62
N ALA A 146 -12.45 1.63 -8.27
CA ALA A 146 -13.81 1.09 -8.42
C ALA A 146 -13.82 -0.29 -9.13
N ARG A 147 -12.98 -0.48 -10.15
CA ARG A 147 -12.84 -1.77 -10.84
C ARG A 147 -12.21 -2.84 -9.95
N ILE A 148 -11.24 -2.48 -9.11
CA ILE A 148 -10.66 -3.39 -8.11
C ILE A 148 -11.74 -3.80 -7.10
N HIS A 149 -12.49 -2.84 -6.55
CA HIS A 149 -13.60 -3.12 -5.61
C HIS A 149 -14.69 -4.02 -6.19
N ALA A 150 -14.91 -3.96 -7.50
CA ALA A 150 -15.84 -4.81 -8.22
C ALA A 150 -15.29 -6.19 -8.62
N THR A 151 -14.02 -6.45 -8.38
CA THR A 151 -13.37 -7.68 -8.82
C THR A 151 -13.79 -8.84 -7.92
N ASP A 152 -14.39 -9.87 -8.52
CA ASP A 152 -14.60 -11.14 -7.86
C ASP A 152 -13.30 -11.94 -7.78
N VAL A 153 -12.82 -12.18 -6.57
CA VAL A 153 -11.63 -12.98 -6.24
C VAL A 153 -12.03 -14.19 -5.41
N PRO A 154 -11.45 -15.37 -5.66
CA PRO A 154 -11.75 -16.62 -4.96
C PRO A 154 -11.06 -16.68 -3.59
N ILE A 155 -11.29 -15.67 -2.76
CA ILE A 155 -10.76 -15.57 -1.40
C ILE A 155 -11.89 -15.46 -0.39
N ARG A 156 -11.56 -15.62 0.88
CA ARG A 156 -12.54 -15.50 1.96
C ARG A 156 -13.15 -14.09 1.97
N ARG A 157 -14.48 -14.01 1.89
CA ARG A 157 -15.26 -12.77 1.93
C ARG A 157 -15.66 -12.39 3.36
N THR A 158 -14.67 -12.25 4.24
CA THR A 158 -14.90 -11.81 5.63
C THR A 158 -14.10 -10.54 5.89
N VAL A 159 -14.58 -9.72 6.82
CA VAL A 159 -13.84 -8.55 7.30
C VAL A 159 -12.49 -9.00 7.84
N CYS A 160 -11.42 -8.42 7.30
CA CYS A 160 -10.08 -8.64 7.83
C CYS A 160 -9.96 -7.94 9.21
N PRO A 161 -9.43 -8.60 10.25
CA PRO A 161 -9.36 -8.04 11.60
C PRO A 161 -8.18 -7.06 11.72
N VAL A 162 -8.28 -5.90 11.06
CA VAL A 162 -7.20 -4.89 10.93
C VAL A 162 -6.58 -4.53 12.27
N PHE A 163 -7.43 -4.41 13.28
CA PHE A 163 -7.01 -3.99 14.60
C PHE A 163 -6.15 -5.03 15.32
N ASN A 164 -6.20 -6.32 14.93
CA ASN A 164 -5.26 -7.31 15.44
C ASN A 164 -3.82 -6.98 15.00
N ASN A 165 -3.64 -6.43 13.78
CA ASN A 165 -2.34 -5.93 13.34
C ASN A 165 -1.90 -4.74 14.19
N TYR A 166 -2.83 -3.86 14.59
CA TYR A 166 -2.52 -2.71 15.43
C TYR A 166 -2.15 -3.14 16.83
N ASP A 167 -2.92 -4.06 17.42
CA ASP A 167 -2.64 -4.64 18.74
C ASP A 167 -1.25 -5.30 18.75
N MET A 168 -0.90 -6.04 17.69
CA MET A 168 0.44 -6.62 17.53
C MET A 168 1.53 -5.54 17.43
N LEU A 169 1.37 -4.57 16.53
CA LEU A 169 2.37 -3.51 16.35
C LEU A 169 2.59 -2.71 17.64
N TYR A 170 1.51 -2.39 18.35
CA TYR A 170 1.55 -1.68 19.61
C TYR A 170 2.21 -2.52 20.71
N SER A 171 1.84 -3.80 20.85
CA SER A 171 2.44 -4.71 21.83
C SER A 171 3.93 -4.94 21.57
N ASP A 172 4.32 -5.10 20.31
CA ASP A 172 5.72 -5.20 19.89
C ASP A 172 6.50 -3.94 20.25
N ALA A 173 5.95 -2.75 19.94
CA ALA A 173 6.58 -1.48 20.26
C ALA A 173 6.78 -1.32 21.78
N MET A 174 5.78 -1.70 22.59
CA MET A 174 5.85 -1.63 24.05
C MET A 174 6.84 -2.61 24.66
N ARG A 175 7.10 -3.73 24.00
CA ARG A 175 8.13 -4.69 24.41
C ARG A 175 9.55 -4.18 24.10
N LEU A 176 9.71 -3.44 22.99
CA LEU A 176 11.01 -2.97 22.52
C LEU A 176 11.43 -1.64 23.14
N PHE A 177 10.47 -0.78 23.48
CA PHE A 177 10.74 0.60 23.90
C PHE A 177 9.86 1.06 25.06
N ASP A 178 10.42 1.92 25.91
CA ASP A 178 9.62 2.79 26.78
C ASP A 178 9.11 3.97 25.94
N ILE A 179 7.89 3.85 25.41
CA ILE A 179 7.28 4.88 24.56
C ILE A 179 7.12 6.20 25.33
N ASN A 180 6.81 6.18 26.63
CA ASN A 180 6.63 7.40 27.41
C ASN A 180 7.95 8.15 27.56
N LEU A 181 9.04 7.42 27.81
CA LEU A 181 10.38 8.00 27.82
C LEU A 181 10.72 8.60 26.45
N LEU A 182 10.50 7.86 25.36
CA LEU A 182 10.79 8.34 24.00
C LEU A 182 10.00 9.61 23.63
N VAL A 183 8.72 9.68 24.00
CA VAL A 183 7.84 10.84 23.79
C VAL A 183 8.39 12.07 24.51
N ASN A 184 8.87 11.89 25.74
CA ASN A 184 9.46 12.98 26.52
C ASN A 184 10.82 13.41 25.98
N GLU A 185 11.74 12.48 25.72
CA GLU A 185 13.08 12.75 25.22
C GLU A 185 13.08 13.40 23.82
N CYS A 186 12.11 13.05 22.97
CA CYS A 186 12.00 13.56 21.60
C CYS A 186 11.06 14.77 21.46
N ASN A 187 10.49 15.25 22.57
CA ASN A 187 9.53 16.35 22.63
C ASN A 187 8.32 16.16 21.68
N CYS A 188 7.70 14.98 21.73
CA CYS A 188 6.50 14.67 20.96
C CYS A 188 5.26 15.23 21.67
N GLU A 189 4.93 16.49 21.43
CA GLU A 189 3.86 17.23 22.14
C GLU A 189 2.49 16.56 21.99
N THR A 190 2.07 16.22 20.76
CA THR A 190 0.74 15.64 20.52
C THR A 190 0.64 14.24 21.13
N LEU A 191 1.67 13.40 20.97
CA LEU A 191 1.70 12.08 21.60
C LEU A 191 1.74 12.14 23.14
N ARG A 192 2.33 13.18 23.73
CA ARG A 192 2.40 13.35 25.19
C ARG A 192 1.02 13.52 25.82
N ASP A 193 0.13 14.23 25.14
CA ASP A 193 -1.19 14.57 25.68
C ASP A 193 -2.24 13.46 25.50
N HIS A 194 -1.88 12.34 24.84
CA HIS A 194 -2.82 11.29 24.49
C HIS A 194 -2.30 9.88 24.78
N ASN A 195 -3.20 9.01 25.25
CA ASN A 195 -2.89 7.60 25.44
C ASN A 195 -3.20 6.81 24.16
N LEU A 196 -2.18 6.25 23.52
CA LEU A 196 -2.33 5.46 22.29
C LEU A 196 -3.26 4.24 22.44
N SER A 197 -3.30 3.61 23.62
CA SER A 197 -4.18 2.47 23.89
C SER A 197 -5.66 2.90 23.88
N ASP A 198 -5.97 4.01 24.56
CA ASP A 198 -7.32 4.58 24.58
C ASP A 198 -7.75 5.05 23.18
N GLU A 199 -6.82 5.62 22.41
CA GLU A 199 -7.05 6.03 21.02
C GLU A 199 -7.33 4.85 20.10
N LEU A 200 -6.62 3.73 20.25
CA LEU A 200 -6.90 2.49 19.50
C LEU A 200 -8.30 1.94 19.82
N LEU A 201 -8.70 1.96 21.09
CA LEU A 201 -10.06 1.57 21.51
C LEU A 201 -11.12 2.50 20.92
N TRP A 202 -10.87 3.81 20.93
CA TRP A 202 -11.77 4.80 20.32
C TRP A 202 -11.88 4.59 18.80
N LEU A 203 -10.75 4.40 18.10
CA LEU A 203 -10.72 4.18 16.67
C LEU A 203 -11.48 2.90 16.27
N ARG A 204 -11.29 1.81 17.04
CA ARG A 204 -12.01 0.56 16.83
C ARG A 204 -13.53 0.75 16.88
N LYS A 205 -14.02 1.38 17.96
CA LYS A 205 -15.45 1.67 18.12
C LYS A 205 -15.99 2.56 16.99
N THR A 206 -15.21 3.57 16.61
CA THR A 206 -15.58 4.52 15.55
C THR A 206 -15.73 3.82 14.19
N VAL A 207 -14.78 2.95 13.85
CA VAL A 207 -14.79 2.20 12.57
C VAL A 207 -15.89 1.16 12.55
N ASP A 208 -16.14 0.47 13.65
CA ASP A 208 -17.22 -0.52 13.75
C ASP A 208 -18.63 0.11 13.65
N ALA A 209 -18.76 1.41 13.95
CA ALA A 209 -20.00 2.15 13.80
C ALA A 209 -20.30 2.61 12.35
N VAL A 210 -19.33 2.49 11.43
CA VAL A 210 -19.52 2.86 10.02
C VAL A 210 -19.99 1.66 9.21
N ASP A 211 -21.19 1.78 8.62
CA ASP A 211 -21.75 0.78 7.70
C ASP A 211 -21.16 0.93 6.29
N SER A 212 -19.91 0.46 6.14
CA SER A 212 -19.19 0.44 4.86
C SER A 212 -19.31 -0.95 4.21
N PRO A 213 -19.68 -1.03 2.91
CA PRO A 213 -19.75 -2.29 2.19
C PRO A 213 -18.42 -3.05 2.18
N ILE A 214 -18.51 -4.39 2.27
CA ILE A 214 -17.35 -5.26 2.08
C ILE A 214 -17.08 -5.37 0.57
N ALA A 215 -15.85 -5.05 0.17
CA ALA A 215 -15.38 -5.16 -1.21
C ALA A 215 -13.99 -5.81 -1.21
N PHE A 216 -13.55 -6.31 -2.37
CA PHE A 216 -12.14 -6.67 -2.54
C PHE A 216 -11.31 -5.40 -2.68
N THR A 217 -10.28 -5.24 -1.86
CA THR A 217 -9.46 -4.03 -1.84
C THR A 217 -8.03 -4.32 -2.26
N HIS A 218 -7.33 -3.31 -2.75
CA HIS A 218 -5.90 -3.33 -3.01
C HIS A 218 -5.08 -3.67 -1.76
N LEU A 219 -5.58 -3.38 -0.55
CA LEU A 219 -4.85 -3.57 0.72
C LEU A 219 -5.50 -4.56 1.72
N ASP A 220 -6.15 -5.65 1.30
CA ASP A 220 -6.69 -6.69 2.21
C ASP A 220 -7.75 -6.23 3.27
N PHE A 221 -8.41 -5.08 3.09
CA PHE A 221 -9.38 -4.51 4.07
C PHE A 221 -10.74 -4.12 3.44
N ARG A 222 -11.62 -3.41 4.17
CA ARG A 222 -12.95 -2.96 3.68
C ARG A 222 -12.81 -1.92 2.58
N GLY A 223 -13.79 -1.73 1.69
CA GLY A 223 -13.74 -0.72 0.62
C GLY A 223 -13.38 0.69 1.11
N GLY A 224 -13.94 1.09 2.26
CA GLY A 224 -13.59 2.31 2.99
C GLY A 224 -12.09 2.47 3.31
N TYR A 225 -11.39 1.37 3.58
CA TYR A 225 -9.98 1.34 3.96
C TYR A 225 -9.04 1.64 2.79
N ASP A 226 -9.39 1.25 1.57
CA ASP A 226 -8.59 1.63 0.40
C ASP A 226 -8.67 3.14 0.16
N PHE A 227 -9.86 3.74 0.33
CA PHE A 227 -9.96 5.20 0.39
C PHE A 227 -9.10 5.75 1.53
N GLY A 228 -9.24 5.19 2.73
CA GLY A 228 -8.50 5.60 3.91
C GLY A 228 -6.98 5.58 3.72
N SER A 229 -6.46 4.51 3.14
CA SER A 229 -5.03 4.31 2.89
C SER A 229 -4.54 5.22 1.77
N ALA A 230 -5.30 5.33 0.66
CA ALA A 230 -4.95 6.22 -0.43
C ALA A 230 -4.87 7.68 0.04
N PHE A 231 -5.77 8.10 0.94
CA PHE A 231 -5.78 9.46 1.47
C PHE A 231 -4.82 9.67 2.66
N ALA A 232 -4.53 8.63 3.44
CA ALA A 232 -3.44 8.63 4.40
C ALA A 232 -2.06 8.74 3.72
N ASP A 233 -1.92 8.25 2.49
CA ASP A 233 -0.74 8.44 1.64
C ASP A 233 -0.79 9.69 0.77
N TRP A 234 -1.90 10.45 0.77
CA TRP A 234 -2.04 11.59 -0.13
C TRP A 234 -1.02 12.67 0.17
N GLY A 235 -0.31 13.10 -0.85
CA GLY A 235 0.84 13.99 -0.75
C GLY A 235 2.09 13.34 -0.15
N ARG A 236 1.99 12.20 0.51
CA ARG A 236 3.04 11.61 1.35
C ARG A 236 3.76 10.50 0.59
N LEU A 237 5.09 10.56 0.56
CA LEU A 237 5.92 9.47 0.08
C LEU A 237 6.80 8.98 1.21
N TRP A 238 6.88 7.66 1.37
CA TRP A 238 7.70 7.03 2.41
C TRP A 238 9.16 7.50 2.39
N ASP A 239 9.70 7.78 1.20
CA ASP A 239 11.05 8.25 0.96
C ASP A 239 11.22 9.78 0.99
N ILE A 240 10.14 10.56 1.12
CA ILE A 240 10.17 12.03 1.18
C ILE A 240 9.51 12.53 2.47
N GLU A 241 10.33 13.04 3.38
CA GLU A 241 9.88 13.66 4.62
C GLU A 241 9.43 15.10 4.37
N ASP A 242 8.22 15.30 3.86
CA ASP A 242 7.58 16.60 3.91
C ASP A 242 6.52 16.63 5.01
N THR A 243 6.95 17.03 6.21
CA THR A 243 6.09 17.13 7.40
C THR A 243 5.05 18.27 7.32
N ARG A 244 4.99 19.01 6.20
CA ARG A 244 3.98 20.06 5.97
C ARG A 244 2.72 19.52 5.33
N ILE A 245 2.75 18.30 4.78
CA ILE A 245 1.58 17.72 4.14
C ILE A 245 0.50 17.46 5.19
N GLN A 246 -0.67 18.06 4.97
CA GLN A 246 -1.86 17.86 5.78
C GLN A 246 -2.82 16.88 5.10
N PHE A 247 -3.79 16.38 5.85
CA PHE A 247 -4.87 15.59 5.29
C PHE A 247 -5.70 16.43 4.29
N PRO A 248 -6.11 15.88 3.13
CA PRO A 248 -6.85 16.63 2.13
C PRO A 248 -8.19 17.23 2.61
N THR A 249 -8.54 18.36 2.03
CA THR A 249 -9.83 19.04 2.22
C THR A 249 -10.96 18.31 1.49
N ASP A 250 -12.21 18.64 1.81
CA ASP A 250 -13.37 18.02 1.12
C ASP A 250 -13.42 18.35 -0.36
N ASN A 251 -12.92 19.53 -0.75
CA ASN A 251 -12.83 19.94 -2.14
C ASN A 251 -11.80 19.11 -2.92
N GLU A 252 -10.77 18.59 -2.24
CA GLU A 252 -9.76 17.70 -2.85
C GLU A 252 -10.24 16.24 -2.88
N ILE A 253 -10.99 15.79 -1.87
CA ILE A 253 -11.55 14.44 -1.79
C ILE A 253 -12.70 14.24 -2.77
N LYS A 254 -13.59 15.23 -2.88
CA LYS A 254 -14.86 15.12 -3.62
C LYS A 254 -14.67 14.69 -5.09
N PRO A 255 -13.76 15.26 -5.90
CA PRO A 255 -13.57 14.85 -7.30
C PRO A 255 -13.17 13.39 -7.45
N PHE A 256 -12.38 12.86 -6.50
CA PHE A 256 -12.00 11.45 -6.47
C PHE A 256 -13.23 10.58 -6.23
N VAL A 257 -14.03 10.89 -5.19
CA VAL A 257 -15.23 10.13 -4.85
C VAL A 257 -16.26 10.18 -5.97
N GLU A 258 -16.49 11.34 -6.60
CA GLU A 258 -17.40 11.46 -7.73
C GLU A 258 -16.95 10.61 -8.93
N SER A 259 -15.64 10.56 -9.20
CA SER A 259 -15.07 9.73 -10.27
C SER A 259 -15.23 8.24 -9.95
N TYR A 260 -14.98 7.85 -8.70
CA TYR A 260 -15.20 6.48 -8.21
C TYR A 260 -16.67 6.07 -8.35
N MET A 261 -17.60 6.93 -7.93
CA MET A 261 -19.05 6.69 -8.05
C MET A 261 -19.46 6.57 -9.51
N LYS A 262 -18.95 7.45 -10.38
CA LYS A 262 -19.24 7.42 -11.81
C LYS A 262 -18.82 6.10 -12.45
N GLU A 263 -17.63 5.59 -12.11
CA GLU A 263 -17.19 4.29 -12.60
C GLU A 263 -18.00 3.14 -11.98
N SER A 264 -18.31 3.22 -10.69
CA SER A 264 -19.15 2.22 -10.00
C SER A 264 -20.54 2.11 -10.62
N VAL A 265 -21.16 3.22 -11.03
CA VAL A 265 -22.44 3.23 -11.75
C VAL A 265 -22.33 2.55 -13.12
N LYS A 266 -21.19 2.64 -13.81
CA LYS A 266 -20.99 1.91 -15.06
C LYS A 266 -20.91 0.39 -14.83
N ILE A 267 -20.31 -0.02 -13.70
CA ILE A 267 -20.09 -1.43 -13.36
C ILE A 267 -21.38 -2.08 -12.83
N PHE A 268 -22.04 -1.42 -11.88
CA PHE A 268 -23.17 -1.98 -11.13
C PHE A 268 -24.54 -1.40 -11.53
N GLY A 269 -24.57 -0.44 -12.44
CA GLY A 269 -25.79 0.28 -12.83
C GLY A 269 -26.22 1.34 -11.81
N LYS A 270 -27.42 1.89 -12.04
CA LYS A 270 -27.99 2.98 -11.20
C LYS A 270 -28.35 2.54 -9.78
N GLU A 271 -28.45 1.23 -9.52
CA GLU A 271 -28.70 0.69 -8.18
C GLU A 271 -27.59 1.06 -7.19
N PHE A 272 -26.34 1.22 -7.68
CA PHE A 272 -25.21 1.61 -6.84
C PHE A 272 -25.51 2.89 -6.05
N THR A 273 -26.04 3.91 -6.71
CA THR A 273 -26.36 5.22 -6.09
C THR A 273 -27.69 5.25 -5.33
N ARG A 274 -28.51 4.20 -5.40
CA ARG A 274 -29.76 4.09 -4.61
C ARG A 274 -29.50 3.61 -3.20
N ASP A 275 -28.40 2.90 -2.99
CA ASP A 275 -27.92 2.54 -1.67
C ASP A 275 -27.33 3.77 -0.97
N GLU A 276 -27.90 4.19 0.15
CA GLU A 276 -27.46 5.36 0.90
C GLU A 276 -25.99 5.26 1.37
N ARG A 277 -25.49 4.03 1.56
CA ARG A 277 -24.08 3.78 1.89
C ARG A 277 -23.13 4.27 0.80
N ASN A 278 -23.60 4.29 -0.44
CA ASN A 278 -22.83 4.78 -1.60
C ASN A 278 -23.13 6.24 -1.93
N SER A 279 -23.87 6.96 -1.10
CA SER A 279 -24.08 8.40 -1.28
C SER A 279 -22.75 9.15 -1.19
N LEU A 280 -22.62 10.26 -1.93
CA LEU A 280 -21.40 11.08 -1.91
C LEU A 280 -21.02 11.50 -0.48
N LYS A 281 -22.02 11.88 0.32
CA LYS A 281 -21.84 12.25 1.73
C LYS A 281 -21.27 11.08 2.54
N ASN A 282 -21.82 9.88 2.38
CA ASN A 282 -21.36 8.72 3.14
C ASN A 282 -19.98 8.26 2.68
N LEU A 283 -19.68 8.25 1.38
CA LEU A 283 -18.35 7.90 0.88
C LEU A 283 -17.27 8.90 1.32
N ILE A 284 -17.56 10.20 1.38
CA ILE A 284 -16.62 11.20 1.96
C ILE A 284 -16.42 10.95 3.46
N LYS A 285 -17.49 10.59 4.19
CA LYS A 285 -17.37 10.18 5.60
C LYS A 285 -16.49 8.94 5.74
N GLU A 286 -16.68 7.92 4.90
CA GLU A 286 -15.84 6.72 4.88
C GLU A 286 -14.37 7.06 4.62
N VAL A 287 -14.07 7.87 3.59
CA VAL A 287 -12.72 8.35 3.31
C VAL A 287 -12.06 8.89 4.59
N LYS A 288 -12.73 9.81 5.30
CA LYS A 288 -12.18 10.44 6.50
C LYS A 288 -12.00 9.44 7.64
N VAL A 289 -13.04 8.67 7.97
CA VAL A 289 -13.00 7.74 9.11
C VAL A 289 -11.96 6.65 8.89
N PHE A 290 -11.91 6.05 7.70
CA PHE A 290 -10.94 5.00 7.42
C PHE A 290 -9.53 5.55 7.18
N SER A 291 -9.37 6.84 6.86
CA SER A 291 -8.03 7.47 6.83
C SER A 291 -7.38 7.54 8.21
N LEU A 292 -8.18 7.59 9.28
CA LEU A 292 -7.67 7.45 10.65
C LEU A 292 -6.98 6.09 10.84
N CYS A 293 -7.50 5.02 10.24
CA CYS A 293 -6.86 3.71 10.26
C CYS A 293 -5.48 3.74 9.60
N GLY A 294 -5.38 4.31 8.40
CA GLY A 294 -4.10 4.44 7.69
C GLY A 294 -3.07 5.25 8.50
N LEU A 295 -3.48 6.40 9.04
CA LEU A 295 -2.61 7.25 9.85
C LEU A 295 -2.17 6.57 11.15
N MET A 296 -3.08 5.89 11.86
CA MET A 296 -2.76 5.13 13.07
C MET A 296 -1.84 3.94 12.77
N PHE A 297 -2.07 3.24 11.66
CA PHE A 297 -1.17 2.19 11.20
C PHE A 297 0.25 2.74 11.01
N TYR A 298 0.41 3.92 10.40
CA TYR A 298 1.72 4.55 10.22
C TYR A 298 2.35 5.02 11.51
N THR A 299 1.57 5.57 12.45
CA THR A 299 2.04 5.87 13.81
C THR A 299 2.63 4.61 14.47
N LEU A 300 1.91 3.48 14.47
CA LEU A 300 2.40 2.25 15.09
C LEU A 300 3.55 1.59 14.31
N PHE A 301 3.46 1.59 12.98
CA PHE A 301 4.44 0.95 12.12
C PHE A 301 5.81 1.64 12.20
N THR A 302 5.83 2.97 12.27
CA THR A 302 7.08 3.75 12.37
C THR A 302 7.86 3.47 13.66
N LEU A 303 7.16 3.24 14.78
CA LEU A 303 7.78 2.79 16.03
C LEU A 303 8.53 1.45 15.87
N LYS A 304 8.04 0.55 15.01
CA LYS A 304 8.64 -0.77 14.76
C LYS A 304 9.74 -0.75 13.68
N MET A 305 9.63 0.14 12.69
CA MET A 305 10.35 0.06 11.41
C MET A 305 11.88 -0.02 11.51
N ASN A 306 12.51 0.50 12.55
CA ASN A 306 13.96 0.72 12.50
C ASN A 306 14.80 -0.39 13.17
N GLN A 307 14.26 -1.14 14.15
CA GLN A 307 15.00 -2.27 14.77
C GLN A 307 14.67 -3.65 14.18
N SER A 308 13.49 -3.82 13.57
CA SER A 308 12.99 -5.17 13.23
C SER A 308 13.42 -5.70 11.85
N PHE A 309 13.81 -4.82 10.92
CA PHE A 309 14.01 -5.23 9.51
C PHE A 309 15.47 -5.37 9.09
N ASN A 310 16.36 -4.62 9.73
CA ASN A 310 17.79 -4.81 9.57
C ASN A 310 18.48 -4.42 10.89
N PRO A 311 18.92 -5.39 11.71
CA PRO A 311 19.54 -5.10 13.01
C PRO A 311 20.87 -4.34 12.87
N ASP A 312 21.46 -4.29 11.67
CA ASP A 312 22.69 -3.55 11.39
C ASP A 312 22.43 -2.04 11.19
N ILE A 313 21.17 -1.59 11.10
CA ILE A 313 20.84 -0.17 11.01
C ILE A 313 20.67 0.40 12.43
N PRO A 314 21.46 1.40 12.84
CA PRO A 314 21.33 2.02 14.15
C PRO A 314 19.94 2.65 14.35
N PHE A 315 19.36 2.44 15.54
CA PHE A 315 18.09 3.04 15.92
C PHE A 315 18.24 4.56 16.13
N ASP A 316 17.86 5.35 15.14
CA ASP A 316 17.72 6.81 15.27
C ASP A 316 16.39 7.16 15.95
N LYS A 317 16.42 7.19 17.30
CA LYS A 317 15.23 7.49 18.11
C LYS A 317 14.57 8.81 17.75
N LYS A 318 15.36 9.83 17.41
CA LYS A 318 14.85 11.18 17.12
C LYS A 318 14.09 11.18 15.79
N ALA A 319 14.69 10.62 14.73
CA ALA A 319 14.04 10.53 13.42
C ALA A 319 12.76 9.67 13.49
N VAL A 320 12.81 8.53 14.19
CA VAL A 320 11.64 7.65 14.38
C VAL A 320 10.51 8.38 15.10
N MET A 321 10.81 9.03 16.22
CA MET A 321 9.78 9.69 17.03
C MET A 321 9.22 10.95 16.36
N GLN A 322 10.04 11.72 15.64
CA GLN A 322 9.54 12.85 14.83
C GLN A 322 8.56 12.39 13.75
N ARG A 323 8.82 11.26 13.11
CA ARG A 323 7.92 10.67 12.10
C ARG A 323 6.65 10.11 12.74
N THR A 324 6.79 9.43 13.87
CA THR A 324 5.66 8.89 14.66
C THR A 324 4.71 10.01 15.09
N GLU A 325 5.27 11.09 15.65
CA GLU A 325 4.55 12.31 16.04
C GLU A 325 3.86 12.96 14.84
N TYR A 326 4.53 13.05 13.68
CA TYR A 326 3.94 13.60 12.47
C TYR A 326 2.67 12.85 12.03
N PHE A 327 2.73 11.52 11.95
CA PHE A 327 1.56 10.71 11.59
C PHE A 327 0.45 10.83 12.65
N TYR A 328 0.83 10.79 13.93
CA TYR A 328 -0.13 10.91 15.03
C TYR A 328 -0.81 12.28 15.07
N LYS A 329 -0.08 13.37 14.81
CA LYS A 329 -0.63 14.72 14.71
C LYS A 329 -1.63 14.84 13.56
N ASN A 330 -1.35 14.21 12.41
CA ASN A 330 -2.32 14.16 11.30
C ASN A 330 -3.56 13.34 11.66
N TYR A 331 -3.39 12.20 12.34
CA TYR A 331 -4.50 11.40 12.88
C TYR A 331 -5.37 12.25 13.81
N TYR A 332 -4.76 12.94 14.77
CA TYR A 332 -5.46 13.76 15.75
C TYR A 332 -6.21 14.93 15.10
N ASN A 333 -5.56 15.67 14.19
CA ASN A 333 -6.22 16.75 13.46
C ASN A 333 -7.42 16.28 12.64
N LEU A 334 -7.32 15.11 12.01
CA LEU A 334 -8.43 14.52 11.26
C LEU A 334 -9.55 14.04 12.20
N LYS A 335 -9.22 13.46 13.35
CA LYS A 335 -10.18 13.07 14.39
C LYS A 335 -10.97 14.29 14.87
N GLU A 336 -10.30 15.37 15.23
CA GLU A 336 -10.95 16.62 15.66
C GLU A 336 -11.87 17.18 14.59
N ARG A 337 -11.44 17.13 13.33
CA ARG A 337 -12.27 17.53 12.19
C ARG A 337 -13.53 16.67 12.06
N ILE A 338 -13.41 15.34 12.16
CA ILE A 338 -14.54 14.40 12.09
C ILE A 338 -15.55 14.65 13.23
N ILE A 339 -15.05 14.90 14.45
CA ILE A 339 -15.88 15.22 15.61
C ILE A 339 -16.62 16.55 15.40
N LYS A 340 -15.90 17.60 14.97
CA LYS A 340 -16.47 18.93 14.71
C LYS A 340 -17.53 18.92 13.61
N GLU A 341 -17.32 18.14 12.56
CA GLU A 341 -18.26 17.96 11.45
C GLU A 341 -19.43 17.02 11.80
N ASN A 342 -19.46 16.49 13.03
CA ASN A 342 -20.51 15.61 13.54
C ASN A 342 -20.73 14.35 12.69
N LEU A 343 -19.67 13.82 12.07
CA LEU A 343 -19.78 12.71 11.12
C LEU A 343 -20.04 11.35 11.79
N LEU A 344 -19.82 11.24 13.10
CA LEU A 344 -19.95 9.99 13.85
C LEU A 344 -21.35 9.75 14.42
N ASN A 345 -22.19 10.79 14.50
CA ASN A 345 -23.57 10.63 14.91
C ASN A 345 -24.39 9.96 13.80
N LYS A 346 -25.28 9.04 14.19
CA LYS A 346 -26.29 8.50 13.27
C LYS A 346 -27.23 9.65 12.88
N PRO A 347 -27.68 9.72 11.61
CA PRO A 347 -28.64 10.74 11.18
C PRO A 347 -29.93 10.69 12.02
#